data_AF-A0A1Z9E3D3-F1
#
_entry.id   AF-A0A1Z9E3D3-F1
#
_cell.length_a   1.000
_cell.length_b   1.000
_cell.length_c   1.000
_cell.angle_alpha   90.00
_cell.angle_beta   90.00
_cell.angle_gamma   90.00
#
_symmetry.space_group_name_H-M   'P 1'
#
loop_
_entity.id
_entity.type
_entity.pdbx_description
1 polymer ?
#
loop_
_entity_poly.entity_id
_entity_poly.type
_entity_poly.pdbx_seq_one_letter_code
_entity_poly.pdbx_strand_id
1 'polypeptide(L)'
;AAKQNLEDATTPAETLALQKDVSKFNNIQMARKIQLNSAYGAIGNQYFRYYSLANAEAITLSGQVSIRWIQNRMNTYLNKILRTTDVDYVIAADTDSIYLNLGPFVHEVFKGREASDESIVGFLDKVCQVEFEKYIGNSYEALATYVNAYDQKMIMKRENIANRGIWTAKKRYILNVFDSEGVRYKTPKLKINGIEAVKSSTPAPCRTAIKDALKVIMNGTEDELQKFIADFRERFEAMPVEEIAFPRGCNNVAKNSSPATIYGKGCPMHVRGALLYNFYIKKRKLAHKYPIIQEGEKIKYVMLRTPNQINENVISFFQTLPTEFGLDKSIDYDLQFKKSFLDPLTVILDTIGWKPEKINTLEALWS
;
A
#
# COMPACT_ATOMS: atom_id res chain seq x y z
N ALA A 1 -1.98 25.43 3.43
CA ALA A 1 -2.85 26.48 2.84
C ALA A 1 -3.72 25.90 1.73
N ALA A 2 -3.29 25.82 0.45
CA ALA A 2 -4.17 25.40 -0.66
C ALA A 2 -4.88 24.04 -0.47
N LYS A 3 -4.21 23.03 0.11
CA LYS A 3 -4.83 21.73 0.43
C LYS A 3 -5.91 21.84 1.52
N GLN A 4 -5.70 22.67 2.54
CA GLN A 4 -6.69 22.92 3.60
C GLN A 4 -7.88 23.68 3.03
N ASN A 5 -7.63 24.76 2.28
CA ASN A 5 -8.68 25.52 1.61
C ASN A 5 -9.52 24.64 0.67
N LEU A 6 -8.92 23.62 0.04
CA LEU A 6 -9.64 22.68 -0.80
C LEU A 6 -10.61 21.80 0.00
N GLU A 7 -10.25 21.38 1.22
CA GLU A 7 -11.16 20.65 2.12
C GLU A 7 -12.31 21.54 2.64
N ASP A 8 -12.05 22.83 2.75
CA ASP A 8 -13.00 23.84 3.23
C ASP A 8 -13.86 24.46 2.12
N ALA A 9 -13.50 24.25 0.84
CA ALA A 9 -14.18 24.83 -0.31
C ALA A 9 -15.66 24.40 -0.39
N THR A 10 -16.52 25.36 -0.72
CA THR A 10 -17.98 25.14 -0.77
C THR A 10 -18.57 25.30 -2.17
N THR A 11 -17.81 25.89 -3.12
CA THR A 11 -18.28 26.13 -4.49
C THR A 11 -17.52 25.28 -5.53
N PRO A 12 -18.18 24.83 -6.60
CA PRO A 12 -17.51 24.05 -7.66
C PRO A 12 -16.37 24.81 -8.36
N ALA A 13 -16.52 26.12 -8.57
CA ALA A 13 -15.53 26.95 -9.25
C ALA A 13 -14.25 27.11 -8.40
N GLU A 14 -14.41 27.40 -7.11
CA GLU A 14 -13.31 27.47 -6.15
C GLU A 14 -12.61 26.13 -6.01
N THR A 15 -13.38 25.05 -5.86
CA THR A 15 -12.86 23.67 -5.79
C THR A 15 -11.99 23.36 -7.00
N LEU A 16 -12.46 23.67 -8.22
CA LEU A 16 -11.71 23.42 -9.44
C LEU A 16 -10.42 24.25 -9.52
N ALA A 17 -10.47 25.53 -9.12
CA ALA A 17 -9.29 26.39 -9.09
C ALA A 17 -8.23 25.85 -8.10
N LEU A 18 -8.64 25.52 -6.87
CA LEU A 18 -7.77 24.97 -5.84
C LEU A 18 -7.20 23.60 -6.24
N GLN A 19 -7.98 22.74 -6.90
CA GLN A 19 -7.49 21.46 -7.45
C GLN A 19 -6.37 21.67 -8.48
N LYS A 20 -6.52 22.67 -9.37
CA LYS A 20 -5.48 23.01 -10.36
C LYS A 20 -4.21 23.51 -9.67
N ASP A 21 -4.33 24.38 -8.67
CA ASP A 21 -3.18 24.91 -7.94
C ASP A 21 -2.47 23.82 -7.13
N VAL A 22 -3.22 23.00 -6.38
CA VAL A 22 -2.67 21.85 -5.65
C VAL A 22 -1.93 20.92 -6.61
N SER A 23 -2.52 20.61 -7.77
CA SER A 23 -1.88 19.76 -8.79
C SER A 23 -0.60 20.39 -9.34
N LYS A 24 -0.63 21.68 -9.71
CA LYS A 24 0.53 22.41 -10.25
C LYS A 24 1.70 22.42 -9.27
N PHE A 25 1.46 22.85 -8.03
CA PHE A 25 2.52 22.95 -7.03
C PHE A 25 3.01 21.59 -6.56
N ASN A 26 2.13 20.59 -6.45
CA ASN A 26 2.52 19.22 -6.16
C ASN A 26 3.43 18.64 -7.25
N ASN A 27 3.13 18.89 -8.53
CA ASN A 27 3.97 18.44 -9.64
C ASN A 27 5.36 19.10 -9.61
N ILE A 28 5.44 20.41 -9.36
CA ILE A 28 6.71 21.12 -9.23
C ILE A 28 7.53 20.57 -8.06
N GLN A 29 6.90 20.44 -6.89
CA GLN A 29 7.56 19.93 -5.69
C GLN A 29 8.05 18.48 -5.89
N MET A 30 7.22 17.60 -6.46
CA MET A 30 7.57 16.21 -6.71
C MET A 30 8.68 16.09 -7.75
N ALA A 31 8.66 16.88 -8.82
CA ALA A 31 9.73 16.89 -9.82
C ALA A 31 11.09 17.25 -9.21
N ARG A 32 11.12 18.28 -8.35
CA ARG A 32 12.35 18.67 -7.62
C ARG A 32 12.79 17.60 -6.62
N LYS A 33 11.85 17.01 -5.87
CA LYS A 33 12.14 15.90 -4.94
C LYS A 33 12.73 14.71 -5.66
N ILE A 34 12.13 14.29 -6.78
CA ILE A 34 12.64 13.18 -7.61
C ILE A 34 14.04 13.52 -8.13
N GLN A 35 14.26 14.74 -8.62
CA GLN A 35 15.57 15.17 -9.13
C GLN A 35 16.66 15.08 -8.05
N LEU A 36 16.40 15.58 -6.84
CA LEU A 36 17.34 15.54 -5.73
C LEU A 36 17.62 14.11 -5.24
N ASN A 37 16.56 13.29 -5.09
CA ASN A 37 16.72 11.89 -4.70
C ASN A 37 17.44 11.07 -5.78
N SER A 38 17.23 11.41 -7.06
CA SER A 38 17.96 10.78 -8.18
C SER A 38 19.43 11.17 -8.20
N ALA A 39 19.80 12.37 -7.72
CA ALA A 39 21.21 12.75 -7.59
C ALA A 39 21.93 11.84 -6.58
N TYR A 40 21.29 11.51 -5.45
CA TYR A 40 21.80 10.49 -4.53
C TYR A 40 21.97 9.13 -5.24
N GLY A 41 20.95 8.66 -5.96
CA GLY A 41 21.04 7.40 -6.71
C GLY A 41 22.12 7.41 -7.80
N ALA A 42 22.35 8.55 -8.44
CA ALA A 42 23.37 8.74 -9.46
C ALA A 42 24.79 8.63 -8.90
N ILE A 43 25.05 9.10 -7.67
CA ILE A 43 26.36 8.95 -7.00
C ILE A 43 26.75 7.47 -6.87
N GLY A 44 25.78 6.57 -6.73
CA GLY A 44 25.99 5.12 -6.70
C GLY A 44 26.00 4.43 -8.06
N ASN A 45 25.88 5.17 -9.18
CA ASN A 45 25.84 4.61 -10.52
C ASN A 45 27.18 4.77 -11.24
N GLN A 46 27.79 3.66 -11.69
CA GLN A 46 29.09 3.64 -12.37
C GLN A 46 29.19 4.52 -13.63
N TYR A 47 28.05 4.86 -14.26
CA TYR A 47 28.01 5.71 -15.44
C TYR A 47 27.95 7.21 -15.10
N PHE A 48 27.81 7.57 -13.83
CA PHE A 48 27.77 8.97 -13.41
C PHE A 48 29.17 9.54 -13.25
N ARG A 49 29.38 10.77 -13.72
CA ARG A 49 30.69 11.44 -13.68
C ARG A 49 31.30 11.50 -12.28
N TYR A 50 30.46 11.67 -11.25
CA TYR A 50 30.88 11.76 -9.85
C TYR A 50 30.55 10.48 -9.07
N TYR A 51 30.60 9.33 -9.75
CA TYR A 51 30.41 8.03 -9.11
C TYR A 51 31.37 7.86 -7.93
N SER A 52 30.80 7.56 -6.76
CA SER A 52 31.55 7.26 -5.54
C SER A 52 30.71 6.37 -4.63
N LEU A 53 31.07 5.09 -4.56
CA LEU A 53 30.40 4.12 -3.70
C LEU A 53 30.49 4.53 -2.22
N ALA A 54 31.66 5.02 -1.79
CA ALA A 54 31.88 5.51 -0.43
C ALA A 54 30.91 6.63 -0.05
N ASN A 55 30.64 7.58 -0.96
CA ASN A 55 29.67 8.64 -0.70
C ASN A 55 28.24 8.11 -0.64
N ALA A 56 27.87 7.20 -1.53
CA ALA A 56 26.54 6.57 -1.52
C ALA A 56 26.31 5.79 -0.21
N GLU A 57 27.29 5.00 0.21
CA GLU A 57 27.26 4.24 1.47
C GLU A 57 27.19 5.18 2.68
N ALA A 58 28.02 6.23 2.72
CA ALA A 58 28.01 7.20 3.80
C ALA A 58 26.62 7.85 3.99
N ILE A 59 25.94 8.19 2.90
CA ILE A 59 24.56 8.73 2.95
C ILE A 59 23.60 7.69 3.55
N THR A 60 23.63 6.45 3.07
CA THR A 60 22.70 5.40 3.54
C THR A 60 22.92 5.02 4.99
N LEU A 61 24.18 4.85 5.41
CA LEU A 61 24.55 4.48 6.77
C LEU A 61 24.23 5.61 7.75
N SER A 62 24.51 6.87 7.37
CA SER A 62 24.14 8.03 8.17
C SER A 62 22.63 8.14 8.36
N GLY A 63 21.83 7.83 7.34
CA GLY A 63 20.37 7.74 7.45
C GLY A 63 19.92 6.67 8.44
N GLN A 64 20.51 5.47 8.38
CA GLN A 64 20.21 4.38 9.33
C GLN A 64 20.58 4.75 10.78
N VAL A 65 21.72 5.39 10.99
CA VAL A 65 22.13 5.88 12.32
C VAL A 65 21.14 6.93 12.80
N SER A 66 20.79 7.90 11.96
CA SER A 66 19.90 9.01 12.31
C SER A 66 18.50 8.54 12.72
N ILE A 67 17.93 7.56 12.01
CA ILE A 67 16.59 7.04 12.32
C ILE A 67 16.59 6.17 13.58
N ARG A 68 17.62 5.34 13.80
CA ARG A 68 17.76 4.54 15.03
C ARG A 68 18.02 5.43 16.25
N TRP A 69 18.81 6.48 16.07
CA TRP A 69 19.07 7.46 17.11
C TRP A 69 17.78 8.10 17.60
N ILE A 70 16.97 8.63 16.68
CA ILE A 70 15.74 9.32 17.09
C ILE A 70 14.68 8.35 17.63
N GLN A 71 14.60 7.13 17.08
CA GLN A 71 13.75 6.06 17.63
C GLN A 71 14.06 5.83 19.12
N ASN A 72 15.33 5.62 19.45
CA ASN A 72 15.74 5.37 20.84
C ASN A 72 15.48 6.58 21.73
N ARG A 73 15.75 7.80 21.25
CA ARG A 73 15.50 9.05 22.00
C ARG A 73 14.01 9.22 22.30
N MET A 74 13.14 9.00 21.32
CA MET A 74 11.68 9.11 21.50
C MET A 74 11.12 8.05 22.43
N ASN A 75 11.58 6.80 22.34
CA ASN A 75 11.21 5.75 23.29
C ASN A 75 11.59 6.14 24.73
N THR A 76 12.84 6.56 24.96
CA THR A 76 13.30 7.00 26.29
C THR A 76 12.49 8.18 26.82
N TYR A 77 12.19 9.16 25.95
CA TYR A 77 11.42 10.34 26.33
C TYR A 77 9.98 10.00 26.71
N LEU A 78 9.30 9.16 25.92
CA LEU A 78 7.93 8.76 26.20
C LEU A 78 7.83 7.85 27.44
N ASN A 79 8.79 6.94 27.65
CA ASN A 79 8.88 6.16 28.90
C ASN A 79 9.02 7.08 30.12
N LYS A 80 9.87 8.11 30.03
CA LYS A 80 10.04 9.09 31.12
C LYS A 80 8.75 9.86 31.41
N ILE A 81 8.02 10.31 30.38
CA ILE A 81 6.76 11.05 30.54
C ILE A 81 5.70 10.15 31.17
N LEU A 82 5.55 8.93 30.66
CA LEU A 82 4.49 8.00 31.07
C LEU A 82 4.87 7.15 32.29
N ARG A 83 6.06 7.36 32.84
CA ARG A 83 6.60 6.60 33.98
C ARG A 83 6.56 5.09 33.75
N THR A 84 6.84 4.69 32.51
CA THR A 84 6.99 3.30 32.09
C THR A 84 8.47 2.95 31.94
N THR A 85 8.78 1.67 31.86
CA THR A 85 10.15 1.16 31.69
C THR A 85 10.17 0.20 30.52
N ASP A 86 11.10 0.41 29.59
CA ASP A 86 11.34 -0.44 28.42
C ASP A 86 10.11 -0.71 27.54
N VAL A 87 9.17 0.25 27.46
CA VAL A 87 8.03 0.18 26.53
C VAL A 87 8.41 0.77 25.18
N ASP A 88 8.18 0.01 24.11
CA ASP A 88 8.35 0.48 22.73
C ASP A 88 7.15 1.31 22.26
N TYR A 89 7.27 2.63 22.37
CA TYR A 89 6.31 3.57 21.81
C TYR A 89 6.50 3.79 20.32
N VAL A 90 7.73 3.64 19.80
CA VAL A 90 8.01 3.64 18.37
C VAL A 90 7.67 2.25 17.81
N ILE A 91 6.49 2.11 17.23
CA ILE A 91 5.96 0.82 16.75
C ILE A 91 6.48 0.44 15.35
N ALA A 92 6.94 1.42 14.58
CA ALA A 92 7.55 1.19 13.28
C ALA A 92 8.51 2.32 12.91
N ALA A 93 9.49 1.99 12.08
CA ALA A 93 10.37 2.96 11.43
C ALA A 93 10.59 2.55 9.96
N ASP A 94 10.48 3.49 9.04
CA ASP A 94 10.77 3.27 7.61
C ASP A 94 11.59 4.42 7.05
N THR A 95 12.86 4.12 6.77
CA THR A 95 13.85 4.97 6.09
C THR A 95 14.13 6.31 6.79
N ASP A 96 13.17 7.22 6.79
CA ASP A 96 13.23 8.59 7.30
C ASP A 96 12.05 8.94 8.23
N SER A 97 11.16 7.99 8.51
CA SER A 97 9.96 8.17 9.33
C SER A 97 9.90 7.22 10.52
N ILE A 98 9.33 7.69 11.63
CA ILE A 98 8.98 6.88 12.80
C ILE A 98 7.46 6.96 13.05
N TYR A 99 6.89 5.89 13.59
CA TYR A 99 5.48 5.81 13.96
C TYR A 99 5.37 5.62 15.46
N LEU A 100 4.68 6.54 16.13
CA LEU A 100 4.53 6.56 17.58
C LEU A 100 3.13 6.07 17.98
N ASN A 101 3.06 5.09 18.89
CA ASN A 101 1.84 4.75 19.59
C ASN A 101 1.62 5.72 20.75
N LEU A 102 0.88 6.79 20.49
CA LEU A 102 0.54 7.79 21.50
C LEU A 102 -0.78 7.49 22.24
N GLY A 103 -1.39 6.31 22.01
CA GLY A 103 -2.62 5.90 22.70
C GLY A 103 -2.52 5.98 24.23
N PRO A 104 -1.48 5.40 24.87
CA PRO A 104 -1.27 5.51 26.31
C PRO A 104 -1.09 6.96 26.79
N PHE A 105 -0.42 7.80 25.98
CA PHE A 105 -0.23 9.21 26.29
C PHE A 105 -1.53 9.99 26.29
N VAL A 106 -2.37 9.78 25.27
CA VAL A 106 -3.70 10.39 25.18
C VAL A 106 -4.58 9.91 26.34
N HIS A 107 -4.58 8.60 26.63
CA HIS A 107 -5.41 8.04 27.70
C HIS A 107 -5.09 8.66 29.07
N GLU A 108 -3.81 8.81 29.42
CA GLU A 108 -3.42 9.43 30.70
C GLU A 108 -3.78 10.92 30.79
N VAL A 109 -3.66 11.67 29.68
CA VAL A 109 -3.97 13.11 29.67
C VAL A 109 -5.48 13.38 29.69
N PHE A 110 -6.26 12.56 29.00
CA PHE A 110 -7.72 12.70 28.91
C PHE A 110 -8.47 11.86 29.96
N LYS A 111 -7.76 11.24 30.91
CA LYS A 111 -8.37 10.46 31.98
C LYS A 111 -9.38 11.31 32.76
N GLY A 112 -10.65 10.89 32.74
CA GLY A 112 -11.74 11.59 33.42
C GLY A 112 -12.24 12.85 32.70
N ARG A 113 -11.94 13.02 31.41
CA ARG A 113 -12.45 14.11 30.56
C ARG A 113 -13.19 13.53 29.35
N GLU A 114 -14.16 14.27 28.81
CA GLU A 114 -14.69 13.96 27.49
C GLU A 114 -13.59 14.17 26.44
N ALA A 115 -13.38 13.14 25.62
CA ALA A 115 -12.40 13.15 24.54
C ALA A 115 -13.14 12.91 23.22
N SER A 116 -13.14 13.91 22.35
CA SER A 116 -13.60 13.75 20.96
C SER A 116 -12.37 13.56 20.07
N ASP A 117 -12.56 12.97 18.89
CA ASP A 117 -11.47 12.80 17.93
C ASP A 117 -10.84 14.15 17.58
N GLU A 118 -11.64 15.21 17.43
CA GLU A 118 -11.15 16.56 17.14
C GLU A 118 -10.31 17.14 18.29
N SER A 119 -10.74 16.95 19.54
CA SER A 119 -10.01 17.46 20.70
C SER A 119 -8.69 16.73 20.90
N ILE A 120 -8.67 15.41 20.68
CA ILE A 120 -7.44 14.60 20.70
C ILE A 120 -6.50 15.02 19.58
N VAL A 121 -6.99 15.18 18.35
CA VAL A 121 -6.13 15.57 17.20
C VAL A 121 -5.57 16.97 17.44
N GLY A 122 -6.37 17.93 17.93
CA GLY A 122 -5.88 19.26 18.28
C GLY A 122 -4.83 19.26 19.39
N PHE A 123 -5.03 18.44 20.42
CA PHE A 123 -4.04 18.24 21.47
C PHE A 123 -2.73 17.64 20.93
N LEU A 124 -2.82 16.54 20.19
CA LEU A 124 -1.65 15.85 19.64
C LEU A 124 -0.87 16.73 18.67
N ASP A 125 -1.55 17.48 17.81
CA ASP A 125 -0.91 18.45 16.92
C ASP A 125 -0.09 19.48 17.71
N LYS A 126 -0.69 20.06 18.75
CA LYS A 126 -0.02 21.05 19.59
C LYS A 126 1.18 20.48 20.34
N VAL A 127 1.04 19.31 20.93
CA VAL A 127 2.14 18.63 21.63
C VAL A 127 3.27 18.28 20.67
N CYS A 128 2.94 17.81 19.48
CA CYS A 128 3.95 17.48 18.48
C CYS A 128 4.73 18.73 18.08
N GLN A 129 4.04 19.84 17.79
CA GLN A 129 4.67 21.09 17.35
C GLN A 129 5.53 21.74 18.45
N VAL A 130 5.06 21.76 19.70
CA VAL A 130 5.72 22.53 20.78
C VAL A 130 6.78 21.71 21.51
N GLU A 131 6.46 20.45 21.83
CA GLU A 131 7.30 19.61 22.68
C GLU A 131 8.12 18.61 21.86
N PHE A 132 7.47 17.80 21.01
CA PHE A 132 8.18 16.70 20.35
C PHE A 132 9.14 17.21 19.27
N GLU A 133 8.73 18.14 18.40
CA GLU A 133 9.62 18.71 17.38
C GLU A 133 10.84 19.40 18.02
N LYS A 134 10.65 20.08 19.15
CA LYS A 134 11.75 20.69 19.92
C LYS A 134 12.69 19.63 20.50
N TYR A 135 12.15 18.58 21.12
CA TYR A 135 12.95 17.48 21.67
C TYR A 135 13.72 16.72 20.57
N ILE A 136 13.08 16.49 19.42
CA ILE A 136 13.68 15.85 18.26
C ILE A 136 14.80 16.72 17.67
N GLY A 137 14.57 18.03 17.53
CA GLY A 137 15.59 18.99 17.09
C GLY A 137 16.83 18.94 17.98
N ASN A 138 16.66 19.05 19.30
CA ASN A 138 17.76 18.94 20.27
C ASN A 138 18.47 17.57 20.20
N SER A 139 17.72 16.50 19.96
CA SER A 139 18.28 15.15 19.82
C SER A 139 19.17 15.03 18.59
N TYR A 140 18.82 15.70 17.49
CA TYR A 140 19.66 15.73 16.30
C TYR A 140 20.82 16.71 16.39
N GLU A 141 20.71 17.81 17.16
CA GLU A 141 21.86 18.66 17.49
C GLU A 141 22.92 17.89 18.29
N ALA A 142 22.48 17.08 19.25
CA ALA A 142 23.36 16.18 19.99
C ALA A 142 24.04 15.15 19.06
N LEU A 143 23.31 14.61 18.07
CA LEU A 143 23.89 13.72 17.07
C LEU A 143 24.90 14.43 16.18
N ALA A 144 24.57 15.63 15.70
CA ALA A 144 25.45 16.46 14.87
C ALA A 144 26.77 16.77 15.62
N THR A 145 26.69 17.11 16.90
CA THR A 145 27.85 17.30 17.76
C THR A 145 28.67 16.01 17.91
N TYR A 146 27.99 14.87 18.17
CA TYR A 146 28.64 13.57 18.35
C TYR A 146 29.43 13.11 17.12
N VAL A 147 28.90 13.32 15.92
CA VAL A 147 29.56 12.93 14.67
C VAL A 147 30.42 14.06 14.07
N ASN A 148 30.52 15.20 14.75
CA ASN A 148 31.17 16.42 14.26
C ASN A 148 30.71 16.80 12.84
N ALA A 149 29.39 16.83 12.63
CA ALA A 149 28.79 17.19 11.36
C ALA A 149 29.09 18.65 11.00
N TYR A 150 29.27 18.91 9.69
CA TYR A 150 29.45 20.28 9.18
C TYR A 150 28.31 21.22 9.58
N ASP A 151 27.08 20.72 9.54
CA ASP A 151 25.88 21.46 9.93
C ASP A 151 24.74 20.49 10.29
N GLN A 152 23.84 20.91 11.19
CA GLN A 152 22.64 20.17 11.52
C GLN A 152 21.56 20.45 10.47
N LYS A 153 21.21 19.42 9.70
CA LYS A 153 20.15 19.48 8.68
C LYS A 153 19.06 18.42 8.83
N MET A 154 19.04 17.69 9.95
CA MET A 154 18.04 16.66 10.22
C MET A 154 16.79 17.32 10.84
N ILE A 155 15.82 17.65 9.99
CA ILE A 155 14.58 18.31 10.40
C ILE A 155 13.44 17.30 10.25
N MET A 156 12.95 16.78 11.38
CA MET A 156 11.82 15.87 11.43
C MET A 156 10.59 16.61 11.95
N LYS A 157 9.48 16.48 11.23
CA LYS A 157 8.20 17.13 11.54
C LYS A 157 7.10 16.09 11.64
N ARG A 158 6.02 16.46 12.32
CA ARG A 158 4.82 15.62 12.42
C ARG A 158 4.13 15.47 11.06
N GLU A 159 4.05 14.24 10.56
CA GLU A 159 3.44 13.97 9.24
C GLU A 159 1.96 13.65 9.33
N ASN A 160 1.55 12.67 10.16
CA ASN A 160 0.15 12.22 10.22
C ASN A 160 -0.32 12.03 11.67
N ILE A 161 -1.58 12.32 11.95
CA ILE A 161 -2.31 11.92 13.16
C ILE A 161 -3.41 10.95 12.75
N ALA A 162 -3.39 9.76 13.32
CA ALA A 162 -4.36 8.71 13.03
C ALA A 162 -4.90 8.12 14.32
N ASN A 163 -6.20 7.81 14.36
CA ASN A 163 -6.81 7.17 15.54
C ASN A 163 -6.54 5.66 15.58
N ARG A 164 -6.36 5.04 14.41
CA ARG A 164 -6.10 3.61 14.24
C ARG A 164 -5.04 3.39 13.17
N GLY A 165 -4.19 2.39 13.42
CA GLY A 165 -3.18 1.95 12.47
C GLY A 165 -2.98 0.44 12.55
N ILE A 166 -2.84 -0.22 11.41
CA ILE A 166 -2.64 -1.67 11.29
C ILE A 166 -1.37 -1.92 10.49
N TRP A 167 -0.45 -2.73 11.02
CA TRP A 167 0.77 -3.15 10.34
C TRP A 167 0.75 -4.65 10.12
N THR A 168 0.79 -5.07 8.85
CA THR A 168 0.85 -6.49 8.48
C THR A 168 2.29 -6.97 8.29
N ALA A 169 3.17 -6.07 7.85
CA ALA A 169 4.61 -6.31 7.71
C ALA A 169 5.36 -4.98 7.52
N LYS A 170 6.69 -5.05 7.39
CA LYS A 170 7.51 -3.91 6.99
C LYS A 170 7.01 -3.34 5.64
N LYS A 171 6.84 -2.01 5.58
CA LYS A 171 6.27 -1.28 4.43
C LYS A 171 4.83 -1.64 4.06
N ARG A 172 4.09 -2.34 4.93
CA ARG A 172 2.71 -2.76 4.71
C ARG A 172 1.81 -2.35 5.87
N TYR A 173 1.16 -1.20 5.73
CA TYR A 173 0.34 -0.62 6.80
C TYR A 173 -0.87 0.17 6.27
N ILE A 174 -1.84 0.36 7.16
CA ILE A 174 -3.07 1.13 6.94
C ILE A 174 -3.21 2.10 8.12
N LEU A 175 -3.46 3.38 7.86
CA LEU A 175 -3.71 4.40 8.87
C LEU A 175 -5.04 5.10 8.58
N ASN A 176 -5.86 5.32 9.59
CA ASN A 176 -7.07 6.13 9.51
C ASN A 176 -6.75 7.57 9.94
N VAL A 177 -6.35 8.40 8.98
CA VAL A 177 -5.70 9.70 9.21
C VAL A 177 -6.73 10.82 9.33
N PHE A 178 -6.61 11.62 10.39
CA PHE A 178 -7.44 12.81 10.65
C PHE A 178 -6.71 14.11 10.29
N ASP A 179 -5.39 14.16 10.48
CA ASP A 179 -4.54 15.27 10.06
C ASP A 179 -3.33 14.76 9.29
N SER A 180 -3.07 15.33 8.11
CA SER A 180 -1.90 15.05 7.31
C SER A 180 -1.18 16.36 6.98
N GLU A 181 0.02 16.55 7.52
CA GLU A 181 0.88 17.71 7.28
C GLU A 181 0.16 19.06 7.52
N GLY A 182 -0.75 19.10 8.51
CA GLY A 182 -1.53 20.29 8.86
C GLY A 182 -2.79 20.49 8.01
N VAL A 183 -3.17 19.48 7.22
CA VAL A 183 -4.47 19.40 6.56
C VAL A 183 -5.39 18.53 7.41
N ARG A 184 -6.39 19.16 8.01
CA ARG A 184 -7.41 18.48 8.83
C ARG A 184 -8.56 18.02 7.96
N TYR A 185 -8.84 16.72 7.98
CA TYR A 185 -9.94 16.13 7.23
C TYR A 185 -11.25 16.17 8.03
N LYS A 186 -12.36 16.46 7.35
CA LYS A 186 -13.71 16.35 7.93
C LYS A 186 -14.12 14.89 8.15
N THR A 187 -13.74 14.02 7.21
CA THR A 187 -13.90 12.57 7.30
C THR A 187 -12.51 11.96 7.22
N PRO A 188 -12.13 11.06 8.15
CA PRO A 188 -10.80 10.52 8.17
C PRO A 188 -10.47 9.78 6.88
N LYS A 189 -9.21 9.94 6.43
CA LYS A 189 -8.74 9.42 5.15
C LYS A 189 -7.83 8.22 5.38
N LEU A 190 -8.14 7.12 4.70
CA LEU A 190 -7.29 5.94 4.73
C LEU A 190 -5.98 6.19 3.97
N LYS A 191 -4.87 6.15 4.70
CA LYS A 191 -3.52 6.11 4.12
C LYS A 191 -3.06 4.66 4.11
N ILE A 192 -2.94 4.10 2.90
CA ILE A 192 -2.63 2.69 2.66
C ILE A 192 -1.27 2.61 1.99
N ASN A 193 -0.34 1.84 2.56
CA ASN A 193 0.97 1.60 1.97
C ASN A 193 1.24 0.09 1.85
N GLY A 194 1.70 -0.34 0.67
CA GLY A 194 2.11 -1.73 0.42
C GLY A 194 1.00 -2.79 0.37
N ILE A 195 -0.25 -2.44 0.64
CA ILE A 195 -1.41 -3.33 0.57
C ILE A 195 -1.92 -3.47 -0.87
N GLU A 196 -2.49 -4.62 -1.20
CA GLU A 196 -2.97 -5.00 -2.54
C GLU A 196 -3.99 -4.01 -3.13
N ALA A 197 -4.71 -3.26 -2.29
CA ALA A 197 -5.62 -2.17 -2.65
C ALA A 197 -4.99 -1.06 -3.52
N VAL A 198 -3.67 -0.88 -3.43
CA VAL A 198 -2.93 0.15 -4.18
C VAL A 198 -1.97 -0.44 -5.22
N LYS A 199 -1.89 -1.77 -5.33
CA LYS A 199 -1.01 -2.43 -6.30
C LYS A 199 -1.68 -2.49 -7.66
N SER A 200 -0.99 -1.99 -8.68
CA SER A 200 -1.47 -2.03 -10.08
C SER A 200 -1.70 -3.44 -10.60
N SER A 201 -1.13 -4.46 -9.95
CA SER A 201 -1.26 -5.88 -10.28
C SER A 201 -2.53 -6.57 -9.80
N THR A 202 -3.35 -5.88 -9.00
CA THR A 202 -4.62 -6.39 -8.47
C THR A 202 -5.77 -5.93 -9.37
N PRO A 203 -6.77 -6.78 -9.67
CA PRO A 203 -7.93 -6.40 -10.49
C PRO A 203 -8.63 -5.16 -9.93
N ALA A 204 -9.13 -4.28 -10.80
CA ALA A 204 -9.67 -2.98 -10.38
C ALA A 204 -10.88 -3.08 -9.42
N PRO A 205 -11.88 -3.96 -9.67
CA PRO A 205 -12.98 -4.16 -8.73
C PRO A 205 -12.49 -4.66 -7.37
N CYS A 206 -11.52 -5.59 -7.35
CA CYS A 206 -10.92 -6.09 -6.11
C CYS A 206 -10.20 -4.98 -5.33
N ARG A 207 -9.49 -4.06 -6.00
CA ARG A 207 -8.84 -2.93 -5.31
C ARG A 207 -9.86 -2.03 -4.63
N THR A 208 -10.97 -1.72 -5.30
CA THR A 208 -12.06 -0.92 -4.73
C THR A 208 -12.69 -1.65 -3.56
N ALA A 209 -13.03 -2.93 -3.72
CA ALA A 209 -13.62 -3.75 -2.67
C ALA A 209 -12.69 -3.88 -1.44
N ILE A 210 -11.39 -4.06 -1.62
CA ILE A 210 -10.44 -4.08 -0.49
C ILE A 210 -10.43 -2.72 0.21
N LYS A 211 -10.46 -1.59 -0.52
CA LYS A 211 -10.52 -0.26 0.11
C LYS A 211 -11.80 -0.07 0.92
N ASP A 212 -12.92 -0.56 0.42
CA ASP A 212 -14.20 -0.45 1.13
C ASP A 212 -14.24 -1.39 2.35
N ALA A 213 -13.75 -2.62 2.21
CA ALA A 213 -13.53 -3.54 3.34
C ALA A 213 -12.63 -2.89 4.42
N LEU A 214 -11.56 -2.19 4.02
CA LEU A 214 -10.70 -1.47 4.95
C LEU A 214 -11.43 -0.34 5.68
N LYS A 215 -12.39 0.34 5.06
CA LYS A 215 -13.22 1.34 5.76
C LYS A 215 -14.07 0.69 6.83
N VAL A 216 -14.64 -0.50 6.55
CA VAL A 216 -15.40 -1.30 7.53
C VAL A 216 -14.49 -1.76 8.66
N ILE A 217 -13.29 -2.29 8.35
CA ILE A 217 -12.31 -2.70 9.39
C ILE A 217 -11.95 -1.53 10.32
N MET A 218 -11.79 -0.33 9.77
CA MET A 218 -11.36 0.82 10.57
C MET A 218 -12.48 1.44 11.41
N ASN A 219 -13.75 1.30 11.02
CA ASN A 219 -14.86 2.05 11.65
C ASN A 219 -16.05 1.19 12.10
N GLY A 220 -16.13 -0.06 11.67
CA GLY A 220 -17.25 -0.98 11.89
C GLY A 220 -16.87 -2.22 12.68
N THR A 221 -17.63 -3.29 12.47
CA THR A 221 -17.53 -4.57 13.22
C THR A 221 -17.14 -5.75 12.32
N GLU A 222 -16.78 -6.86 12.96
CA GLU A 222 -16.45 -8.12 12.26
C GLU A 222 -17.65 -8.66 11.46
N ASP A 223 -18.86 -8.63 12.03
CA ASP A 223 -20.08 -9.11 11.36
C ASP A 223 -20.42 -8.29 10.10
N GLU A 224 -20.26 -6.96 10.17
CA GLU A 224 -20.46 -6.07 9.01
C GLU A 224 -19.47 -6.38 7.89
N LEU A 225 -18.22 -6.71 8.25
CA LEU A 225 -17.21 -7.10 7.29
C LEU A 225 -17.51 -8.46 6.66
N GLN A 226 -17.90 -9.45 7.45
CA GLN A 226 -18.26 -10.79 6.94
C GLN A 226 -19.42 -10.68 5.94
N LYS A 227 -20.44 -9.87 6.25
CA LYS A 227 -21.52 -9.57 5.31
C LYS A 227 -21.01 -8.91 4.03
N PHE A 228 -20.13 -7.91 4.16
CA PHE A 228 -19.52 -7.26 3.00
C PHE A 228 -18.75 -8.24 2.10
N ILE A 229 -18.02 -9.20 2.69
CA ILE A 229 -17.28 -10.23 1.97
C ILE A 229 -18.25 -11.13 1.18
N ALA A 230 -19.34 -11.57 1.81
CA ALA A 230 -20.38 -12.37 1.15
C ALA A 230 -21.05 -11.60 -0.02
N ASP A 231 -21.48 -10.36 0.22
CA ASP A 231 -22.11 -9.52 -0.80
C ASP A 231 -21.15 -9.19 -1.97
N PHE A 232 -19.85 -9.06 -1.68
CA PHE A 232 -18.84 -8.87 -2.72
C PHE A 232 -18.57 -10.15 -3.49
N ARG A 233 -18.64 -11.32 -2.85
CA ARG A 233 -18.46 -12.62 -3.51
C ARG A 233 -19.50 -12.85 -4.60
N GLU A 234 -20.77 -12.61 -4.30
CA GLU A 234 -21.86 -12.73 -5.28
C GLU A 234 -21.66 -11.78 -6.47
N ARG A 235 -21.31 -10.52 -6.19
CA ARG A 235 -21.02 -9.53 -7.25
C ARG A 235 -19.81 -9.92 -8.09
N PHE A 236 -18.76 -10.48 -7.47
CA PHE A 236 -17.54 -10.88 -8.16
C PHE A 236 -17.79 -12.02 -9.16
N GLU A 237 -18.64 -12.98 -8.81
CA GLU A 237 -19.02 -14.08 -9.69
C GLU A 237 -19.88 -13.64 -10.89
N ALA A 238 -20.60 -12.52 -10.74
CA ALA A 238 -21.38 -11.92 -11.82
C ALA A 238 -20.55 -10.99 -12.75
N MET A 239 -19.30 -10.68 -12.39
CA MET A 239 -18.47 -9.75 -13.18
C MET A 239 -17.89 -10.40 -14.44
N PRO A 240 -17.66 -9.61 -15.51
CA PRO A 240 -16.91 -10.07 -16.67
C PRO A 240 -15.49 -10.53 -16.31
N VAL A 241 -15.02 -11.54 -17.04
CA VAL A 241 -13.70 -12.16 -16.88
C VAL A 241 -12.57 -11.12 -16.95
N GLU A 242 -12.73 -10.15 -17.84
CA GLU A 242 -11.78 -9.07 -18.09
C GLU A 242 -11.58 -8.15 -16.89
N GLU A 243 -12.59 -8.03 -16.02
CA GLU A 243 -12.55 -7.18 -14.84
C GLU A 243 -11.92 -7.88 -13.64
N ILE A 244 -12.10 -9.19 -13.53
CA ILE A 244 -11.54 -10.02 -12.45
C ILE A 244 -10.12 -10.52 -12.74
N ALA A 245 -9.65 -10.39 -13.98
CA ALA A 245 -8.33 -10.84 -14.39
C ALA A 245 -7.19 -10.00 -13.81
N PHE A 246 -6.07 -10.65 -13.48
CA PHE A 246 -4.92 -10.00 -12.89
C PHE A 246 -4.09 -9.25 -13.96
N PRO A 247 -3.91 -7.92 -13.85
CA PRO A 247 -3.03 -7.19 -14.75
C PRO A 247 -1.55 -7.43 -14.43
N ARG A 248 -0.73 -7.73 -15.44
CA ARG A 248 0.74 -7.90 -15.33
C ARG A 248 1.46 -7.44 -16.60
N GLY A 249 2.69 -6.95 -16.43
CA GLY A 249 3.62 -6.80 -17.55
C GLY A 249 4.22 -8.17 -17.92
N CYS A 250 4.31 -8.47 -19.21
CA CYS A 250 4.85 -9.71 -19.73
C CYS A 250 6.27 -9.50 -20.24
N ASN A 251 7.26 -9.94 -19.45
CA ASN A 251 8.68 -9.89 -19.83
C ASN A 251 9.26 -11.30 -19.89
N ASN A 252 10.39 -11.46 -20.59
CA ASN A 252 11.10 -12.69 -20.86
C ASN A 252 10.25 -13.74 -21.60
N VAL A 253 9.37 -13.34 -22.51
CA VAL A 253 8.50 -14.24 -23.28
C VAL A 253 9.34 -15.19 -24.14
N ALA A 254 10.30 -14.64 -24.89
CA ALA A 254 11.18 -15.44 -25.74
C ALA A 254 12.04 -16.43 -24.95
N LYS A 255 12.60 -15.98 -23.82
CA LYS A 255 13.45 -16.81 -22.93
C LYS A 255 12.70 -18.00 -22.34
N ASN A 256 11.40 -17.84 -22.08
CA ASN A 256 10.57 -18.89 -21.49
C ASN A 256 9.83 -19.74 -22.52
N SER A 257 9.95 -19.43 -23.82
CA SER A 257 9.34 -20.20 -24.91
C SER A 257 10.08 -21.53 -25.13
N SER A 258 9.34 -22.58 -25.45
CA SER A 258 9.88 -23.90 -25.80
C SER A 258 9.22 -24.42 -27.07
N PRO A 259 9.99 -24.80 -28.12
CA PRO A 259 9.42 -25.39 -29.33
C PRO A 259 8.71 -26.73 -29.08
N ALA A 260 9.16 -27.52 -28.10
CA ALA A 260 8.62 -28.85 -27.83
C ALA A 260 7.38 -28.83 -26.92
N THR A 261 7.34 -27.90 -25.95
CA THR A 261 6.34 -27.89 -24.86
C THR A 261 5.58 -26.56 -24.75
N ILE A 262 5.72 -25.66 -25.73
CA ILE A 262 5.23 -24.26 -25.74
C ILE A 262 5.98 -23.36 -24.75
N TYR A 263 6.24 -23.83 -23.53
CA TYR A 263 6.96 -23.08 -22.49
C TYR A 263 7.98 -23.96 -21.75
N GLY A 264 9.01 -23.33 -21.19
CA GLY A 264 10.09 -23.99 -20.43
C GLY A 264 9.76 -24.24 -18.95
N LYS A 265 10.58 -25.06 -18.28
CA LYS A 265 10.47 -25.34 -16.85
C LYS A 265 10.71 -24.07 -16.03
N GLY A 266 9.85 -23.79 -15.06
CA GLY A 266 9.94 -22.59 -14.21
C GLY A 266 9.38 -21.32 -14.85
N CYS A 267 8.67 -21.42 -15.98
CA CYS A 267 8.02 -20.29 -16.64
C CYS A 267 7.02 -19.60 -15.68
N PRO A 268 7.11 -18.27 -15.48
CA PRO A 268 6.14 -17.54 -14.68
C PRO A 268 4.72 -17.72 -15.19
N MET A 269 3.75 -17.86 -14.28
CA MET A 269 2.36 -18.21 -14.60
C MET A 269 1.72 -17.33 -15.69
N HIS A 270 1.89 -16.01 -15.62
CA HIS A 270 1.34 -15.05 -16.59
C HIS A 270 2.08 -15.09 -17.94
N VAL A 271 3.37 -15.44 -17.97
CA VAL A 271 4.14 -15.62 -19.20
C VAL A 271 3.74 -16.93 -19.88
N ARG A 272 3.55 -18.01 -19.09
CA ARG A 272 2.99 -19.28 -19.59
C ARG A 272 1.62 -19.07 -20.24
N GLY A 273 0.73 -18.35 -19.57
CA GLY A 273 -0.57 -18.00 -20.14
C GLY A 273 -0.47 -17.20 -21.46
N ALA A 274 0.54 -16.33 -21.60
CA ALA A 274 0.76 -15.56 -22.82
C ALA A 274 1.28 -16.43 -23.98
N LEU A 275 2.20 -17.36 -23.69
CA LEU A 275 2.70 -18.34 -24.66
C LEU A 275 1.59 -19.26 -25.14
N LEU A 276 0.73 -19.73 -24.23
CA LEU A 276 -0.46 -20.53 -24.56
C LEU A 276 -1.43 -19.75 -25.46
N TYR A 277 -1.73 -18.50 -25.10
CA TYR A 277 -2.55 -17.62 -25.93
C TYR A 277 -1.98 -17.48 -27.34
N ASN A 278 -0.69 -17.14 -27.47
CA ASN A 278 -0.03 -16.99 -28.77
C ASN A 278 -0.06 -18.28 -29.59
N PHE A 279 0.15 -19.44 -28.94
CA PHE A 279 0.09 -20.74 -29.58
C PHE A 279 -1.33 -21.03 -30.13
N TYR A 280 -2.37 -20.82 -29.32
CA TYR A 280 -3.75 -21.10 -29.73
C TYR A 280 -4.29 -20.09 -30.75
N ILE A 281 -3.89 -18.81 -30.69
CA ILE A 281 -4.19 -17.83 -31.74
C ILE A 281 -3.65 -18.30 -33.10
N LYS A 282 -2.39 -18.77 -33.14
CA LYS A 282 -1.78 -19.30 -34.37
C LYS A 282 -2.44 -20.61 -34.81
N LYS A 283 -2.62 -21.56 -33.89
CA LYS A 283 -3.21 -22.88 -34.17
C LYS A 283 -4.65 -22.77 -34.71
N ARG A 284 -5.45 -21.84 -34.18
CA ARG A 284 -6.85 -21.60 -34.61
C ARG A 284 -6.96 -20.54 -35.72
N LYS A 285 -5.84 -20.04 -36.26
CA LYS A 285 -5.78 -19.01 -37.34
C LYS A 285 -6.51 -17.69 -37.01
N LEU A 286 -6.47 -17.28 -35.74
CA LEU A 286 -7.19 -16.11 -35.22
C LEU A 286 -6.35 -14.81 -35.21
N ALA A 287 -5.15 -14.83 -35.80
CA ALA A 287 -4.23 -13.68 -35.78
C ALA A 287 -4.76 -12.43 -36.51
N HIS A 288 -5.79 -12.58 -37.36
CA HIS A 288 -6.46 -11.47 -38.03
C HIS A 288 -7.41 -10.68 -37.10
N LYS A 289 -7.88 -11.32 -36.00
CA LYS A 289 -8.85 -10.75 -35.06
C LYS A 289 -8.21 -10.37 -33.73
N TYR A 290 -7.20 -11.12 -33.30
CA TYR A 290 -6.55 -10.94 -32.02
C TYR A 290 -5.03 -10.76 -32.19
N PRO A 291 -4.45 -9.69 -31.59
CA PRO A 291 -3.01 -9.48 -31.64
C PRO A 291 -2.26 -10.55 -30.85
N ILE A 292 -1.01 -10.81 -31.25
CA ILE A 292 -0.06 -11.70 -30.57
C ILE A 292 0.63 -10.92 -29.46
N ILE A 293 0.77 -11.52 -28.27
CA ILE A 293 1.46 -10.92 -27.13
C ILE A 293 2.97 -10.91 -27.38
N GLN A 294 3.60 -9.75 -27.20
CA GLN A 294 5.01 -9.46 -27.36
C GLN A 294 5.68 -9.13 -26.02
N GLU A 295 7.01 -9.04 -26.07
CA GLU A 295 7.85 -8.66 -24.94
C GLU A 295 7.55 -7.22 -24.47
N GLY A 296 7.41 -7.01 -23.16
CA GLY A 296 7.17 -5.70 -22.57
C GLY A 296 5.70 -5.28 -22.49
N GLU A 297 4.79 -6.05 -23.08
CA GLU A 297 3.37 -5.68 -23.13
C GLU A 297 2.64 -5.93 -21.80
N LYS A 298 1.57 -5.17 -21.59
CA LYS A 298 0.66 -5.37 -20.46
C LYS A 298 -0.45 -6.32 -20.85
N ILE A 299 -0.56 -7.39 -20.08
CA ILE A 299 -1.55 -8.45 -20.24
C ILE A 299 -2.41 -8.56 -18.98
N LYS A 300 -3.50 -9.29 -19.12
CA LYS A 300 -4.31 -9.82 -18.03
C LYS A 300 -4.17 -11.34 -18.03
N TYR A 301 -4.29 -11.97 -16.86
CA TYR A 301 -4.34 -13.43 -16.78
C TYR A 301 -5.40 -13.90 -15.78
N VAL A 302 -5.97 -15.06 -16.05
CA VAL A 302 -6.99 -15.72 -15.24
C VAL A 302 -6.63 -17.17 -14.98
N MET A 303 -7.12 -17.68 -13.86
CA MET A 303 -6.96 -19.07 -13.46
C MET A 303 -8.09 -19.92 -14.04
N LEU A 304 -7.75 -21.13 -14.46
CA LEU A 304 -8.68 -22.07 -15.10
C LEU A 304 -8.76 -23.36 -14.28
N ARG A 305 -9.97 -23.92 -14.20
CA ARG A 305 -10.23 -25.27 -13.67
C ARG A 305 -9.74 -26.30 -14.67
N THR A 306 -9.28 -27.44 -14.17
CA THR A 306 -8.84 -28.57 -15.00
C THR A 306 -9.70 -29.80 -14.70
N PRO A 307 -10.11 -30.61 -15.70
CA PRO A 307 -9.76 -30.52 -17.14
C PRO A 307 -10.52 -29.41 -17.89
N ASN A 308 -9.93 -28.91 -18.99
CA ASN A 308 -10.54 -27.92 -19.89
C ASN A 308 -10.01 -28.08 -21.33
N GLN A 309 -10.50 -27.28 -22.29
CA GLN A 309 -10.14 -27.43 -23.72
C GLN A 309 -8.64 -27.32 -24.03
N ILE A 310 -7.87 -26.65 -23.17
CA ILE A 310 -6.43 -26.46 -23.36
C ILE A 310 -5.59 -27.29 -22.38
N ASN A 311 -6.23 -28.00 -21.45
CA ASN A 311 -5.61 -28.79 -20.37
C ASN A 311 -4.56 -28.02 -19.54
N GLU A 312 -4.79 -26.73 -19.32
CA GLU A 312 -3.90 -25.84 -18.58
C GLU A 312 -4.68 -25.03 -17.55
N ASN A 313 -4.04 -24.66 -16.45
CA ASN A 313 -4.68 -23.95 -15.33
C ASN A 313 -4.57 -22.42 -15.42
N VAL A 314 -4.06 -21.88 -16.53
CA VAL A 314 -3.92 -20.43 -16.73
C VAL A 314 -4.02 -20.06 -18.21
N ILE A 315 -4.61 -18.90 -18.48
CA ILE A 315 -4.52 -18.23 -19.78
C ILE A 315 -4.31 -16.73 -19.58
N SER A 316 -3.52 -16.12 -20.47
CA SER A 316 -3.33 -14.67 -20.51
C SER A 316 -3.92 -14.08 -21.78
N PHE A 317 -4.28 -12.81 -21.75
CA PHE A 317 -4.86 -12.07 -22.88
C PHE A 317 -4.62 -10.57 -22.71
N PHE A 318 -4.91 -9.77 -23.73
CA PHE A 318 -4.76 -8.31 -23.65
C PHE A 318 -5.91 -7.65 -22.89
N GLN A 319 -7.01 -7.46 -23.60
CA GLN A 319 -8.21 -6.81 -23.06
C GLN A 319 -9.36 -7.80 -22.95
N THR A 320 -9.57 -8.62 -23.98
CA THR A 320 -10.68 -9.56 -24.09
C THR A 320 -10.15 -10.98 -24.24
N LEU A 321 -10.76 -11.93 -23.54
CA LEU A 321 -10.48 -13.35 -23.74
C LEU A 321 -11.16 -13.83 -25.04
N PRO A 322 -10.44 -14.44 -25.99
CA PRO A 322 -11.07 -14.96 -27.21
C PRO A 322 -12.14 -16.02 -26.91
N THR A 323 -13.40 -15.75 -27.26
CA THR A 323 -14.51 -16.68 -27.03
C THR A 323 -14.34 -17.97 -27.83
N GLU A 324 -13.62 -17.90 -28.96
CA GLU A 324 -13.26 -19.04 -29.78
C GLU A 324 -12.37 -20.04 -29.04
N PHE A 325 -11.78 -19.69 -27.89
CA PHE A 325 -11.04 -20.64 -27.05
C PHE A 325 -11.96 -21.55 -26.25
N GLY A 326 -13.26 -21.21 -26.09
CA GLY A 326 -14.24 -22.01 -25.38
C GLY A 326 -13.93 -22.20 -23.90
N LEU A 327 -13.28 -21.20 -23.28
CA LEU A 327 -12.78 -21.27 -21.90
C LEU A 327 -13.71 -20.63 -20.87
N ASP A 328 -14.80 -19.97 -21.28
CA ASP A 328 -15.68 -19.20 -20.38
C ASP A 328 -16.19 -20.03 -19.20
N LYS A 329 -16.58 -21.29 -19.45
CA LYS A 329 -17.04 -22.24 -18.42
C LYS A 329 -15.92 -22.86 -17.60
N SER A 330 -14.67 -22.68 -18.01
CA SER A 330 -13.48 -23.26 -17.38
C SER A 330 -12.81 -22.28 -16.41
N ILE A 331 -13.33 -21.07 -16.24
CA ILE A 331 -12.73 -20.07 -15.36
C ILE A 331 -12.95 -20.45 -13.90
N ASP A 332 -11.89 -20.36 -13.12
CA ASP A 332 -11.87 -20.65 -11.70
C ASP A 332 -12.14 -19.38 -10.88
N TYR A 333 -13.42 -19.00 -10.78
CA TYR A 333 -13.84 -17.82 -10.02
C TYR A 333 -13.51 -17.97 -8.52
N ASP A 334 -13.56 -19.18 -7.96
CA ASP A 334 -13.20 -19.47 -6.58
C ASP A 334 -11.74 -19.11 -6.30
N LEU A 335 -10.82 -19.68 -7.10
CA LEU A 335 -9.40 -19.44 -6.94
C LEU A 335 -9.04 -17.99 -7.27
N GLN A 336 -9.70 -17.41 -8.28
CA GLN A 336 -9.52 -16.02 -8.65
C GLN A 336 -9.90 -15.10 -7.49
N PHE A 337 -11.10 -15.24 -6.92
CA PHE A 337 -11.59 -14.47 -5.76
C PHE A 337 -10.65 -14.65 -4.56
N LYS A 338 -10.28 -15.90 -4.27
CA LYS A 338 -9.39 -16.23 -3.17
C LYS A 338 -8.07 -15.48 -3.30
N LYS A 339 -7.44 -15.51 -4.48
CA LYS A 339 -6.12 -14.90 -4.69
C LYS A 339 -6.18 -13.38 -4.86
N SER A 340 -7.25 -12.84 -5.44
CA SER A 340 -7.34 -11.41 -5.79
C SER A 340 -7.90 -10.55 -4.66
N PHE A 341 -8.69 -11.14 -3.77
CA PHE A 341 -9.42 -10.42 -2.73
C PHE A 341 -9.25 -11.05 -1.35
N LEU A 342 -9.59 -12.34 -1.19
CA LEU A 342 -9.67 -12.97 0.14
C LEU A 342 -8.30 -13.11 0.81
N ASP A 343 -7.32 -13.77 0.16
CA ASP A 343 -5.96 -13.95 0.70
C ASP A 343 -5.32 -12.60 1.13
N PRO A 344 -5.37 -11.52 0.31
CA PRO A 344 -4.93 -10.20 0.74
C PRO A 344 -5.64 -9.65 1.98
N LEU A 345 -6.95 -9.85 2.07
CA LEU A 345 -7.77 -9.38 3.17
C LEU A 345 -7.49 -10.19 4.44
N THR A 346 -7.42 -11.51 4.35
CA THR A 346 -7.13 -12.43 5.46
C THR A 346 -5.84 -12.06 6.18
N VAL A 347 -4.78 -11.68 5.47
CA VAL A 347 -3.53 -11.21 6.11
C VAL A 347 -3.77 -10.02 7.06
N ILE A 348 -4.71 -9.13 6.70
CA ILE A 348 -5.10 -7.99 7.53
C ILE A 348 -5.98 -8.46 8.69
N LEU A 349 -6.94 -9.36 8.44
CA LEU A 349 -7.86 -9.89 9.46
C LEU A 349 -7.11 -10.68 10.54
N ASP A 350 -6.17 -11.52 10.14
CA ASP A 350 -5.32 -12.29 11.06
C ASP A 350 -4.52 -11.36 11.99
N THR A 351 -4.13 -10.18 11.51
CA THR A 351 -3.38 -9.18 12.30
C THR A 351 -4.25 -8.55 13.39
N ILE A 352 -5.56 -8.42 13.15
CA ILE A 352 -6.52 -7.82 14.11
C ILE A 352 -7.35 -8.88 14.85
N GLY A 353 -7.14 -10.16 14.56
CA GLY A 353 -7.85 -11.28 15.18
C GLY A 353 -9.27 -11.52 14.65
N TRP A 354 -9.60 -11.02 13.45
CA TRP A 354 -10.92 -11.20 12.84
C TRP A 354 -10.93 -12.37 11.85
N LYS A 355 -12.13 -12.87 11.52
CA LYS A 355 -12.33 -13.93 10.55
C LYS A 355 -13.15 -13.46 9.33
N PRO A 356 -12.83 -13.96 8.12
CA PRO A 356 -13.51 -13.57 6.90
C PRO A 356 -14.93 -14.15 6.78
N GLU A 357 -15.21 -15.23 7.51
CA GLU A 357 -16.49 -15.93 7.51
C GLU A 357 -16.87 -16.29 8.95
N LYS A 358 -18.17 -16.31 9.23
CA LYS A 358 -18.69 -16.70 10.53
C LYS A 358 -18.36 -18.16 10.80
N ILE A 359 -17.55 -18.40 11.82
CA ILE A 359 -17.30 -19.75 12.31
C ILE A 359 -18.31 -20.05 13.39
N ASN A 360 -19.14 -21.07 13.19
CA ASN A 360 -20.06 -21.54 14.23
C ASN A 360 -19.23 -22.01 15.44
N THR A 361 -19.34 -21.30 16.55
CA THR A 361 -18.79 -21.74 17.82
C THR A 361 -19.85 -22.54 18.57
N LEU A 362 -19.42 -23.38 19.53
CA LEU A 362 -20.34 -24.15 20.36
C LEU A 362 -21.32 -23.26 21.13
N GLU A 363 -20.97 -22.00 21.44
CA GLU A 363 -21.89 -21.06 22.10
C GLU A 363 -23.11 -20.73 21.23
N ALA A 364 -22.98 -20.75 19.90
CA ALA A 364 -24.09 -20.48 18.98
C ALA A 364 -25.18 -21.58 18.99
N LEU A 365 -24.92 -22.74 19.61
CA LEU A 365 -25.91 -23.80 19.82
C LEU A 365 -26.82 -23.54 21.03
N TRP A 366 -26.48 -22.55 21.87
CA TRP A 366 -27.18 -22.27 23.13
C TRP A 366 -27.75 -20.84 23.20
N SER A 367 -27.68 -20.08 22.10
CA SER A 367 -28.18 -18.71 21.97
C SER A 367 -29.50 -18.62 21.22
#